data_AF-A0A9R0Y050-F1
#
_entry.id   AF-A0A9R0Y050-F1
#
_cell.length_a   1.000
_cell.length_b   1.000
_cell.length_c   1.000
_cell.angle_alpha   90.00
_cell.angle_beta   90.00
_cell.angle_gamma   90.00
#
_symmetry.space_group_name_H-M   'P 1'
#
loop_
_entity.id
_entity.type
_entity.pdbx_description
1 polymer ?
#
loop_
_entity_poly.entity_id
_entity_poly.type
_entity_poly.pdbx_seq_one_letter_code
_entity_poly.pdbx_strand_id
1 'polypeptide(L)'
;MEDSVKRKMEQFYEGVDGPPLRVLPIGGLGEIGMNCMLVGNYDRYILIDAGVMFPDYDEFGVQKIIPDTTFIKKWSHKIEAVIITHGHEDHIGALPWVIPALDSTTPIFASSFTMELIKKRLKEFGIFLSSRLKSFRVRNRFQAGPFEVEPIRVTHSIPDCCGLVLRCGDGTIFHTGDWKIDESPVDGRIFDREALEELSKEGVTLMMSDSTNILSPGRSTSESVVASSLLRHVSEAKGRRVITTQFASNIHRIGSIKAAADLTGRRLVFVGMSLRTYLEAAFRDGKAPLDPSTLVKAEDMDAYDPKNLLVVTTGSQAEPRAALNLASYGGSHALKLSKEDVLLYSAKVLLM
;
A
#
# COMPACT_ATOMS: atom_id res chain seq x y z
N MET A 1 -2.96 -24.39 14.68
CA MET A 1 -2.23 -23.22 15.22
C MET A 1 -1.02 -23.63 16.06
N GLU A 2 -1.14 -24.47 17.10
CA GLU A 2 0.04 -24.91 17.87
C GLU A 2 1.09 -25.64 17.00
N ASP A 3 0.65 -26.40 16.01
CA ASP A 3 1.52 -27.23 15.17
C ASP A 3 2.32 -26.46 14.10
N SER A 4 1.84 -25.30 13.65
CA SER A 4 2.58 -24.41 12.72
C SER A 4 3.63 -23.59 13.46
N VAL A 5 3.28 -23.07 14.65
CA VAL A 5 4.23 -22.37 15.53
C VAL A 5 5.32 -23.32 16.01
N LYS A 6 4.97 -24.54 16.42
CA LYS A 6 5.94 -25.54 16.87
C LYS A 6 6.92 -25.93 15.76
N ARG A 7 6.45 -26.19 14.55
CA ARG A 7 7.31 -26.47 13.37
C ARG A 7 8.25 -25.30 13.04
N LYS A 8 7.77 -24.05 13.06
CA LYS A 8 8.62 -22.87 12.82
C LYS A 8 9.69 -22.72 13.91
N MET A 9 9.39 -23.10 15.16
CA MET A 9 10.33 -22.98 16.27
C MET A 9 11.35 -24.12 16.36
N GLU A 10 10.99 -25.35 16.00
CA GLU A 10 11.91 -26.50 16.02
C GLU A 10 13.00 -26.38 14.93
N GLN A 11 12.80 -25.54 13.92
CA GLN A 11 13.72 -25.33 12.80
C GLN A 11 14.60 -24.09 12.94
N PHE A 12 14.43 -23.29 14.01
CA PHE A 12 15.14 -22.03 14.16
C PHE A 12 16.28 -22.12 15.15
N TYR A 13 17.44 -21.59 14.75
CA TYR A 13 18.57 -21.41 15.65
C TYR A 13 18.23 -20.36 16.72
N GLU A 14 18.61 -20.62 17.97
CA GLU A 14 18.54 -19.65 19.07
C GLU A 14 19.94 -19.12 19.39
N GLY A 15 19.99 -17.91 19.94
CA GLY A 15 21.24 -17.24 20.29
C GLY A 15 22.13 -16.97 19.08
N VAL A 16 23.44 -17.17 19.28
CA VAL A 16 24.49 -16.92 18.29
C VAL A 16 24.80 -18.14 17.41
N ASP A 17 24.15 -19.26 17.68
CA ASP A 17 24.38 -20.49 16.92
C ASP A 17 23.74 -20.37 15.52
N GLY A 18 24.39 -20.93 14.49
CA GLY A 18 23.90 -20.89 13.12
C GLY A 18 24.18 -19.59 12.34
N PRO A 19 23.54 -19.39 11.17
CA PRO A 19 23.79 -18.23 10.33
C PRO A 19 23.40 -16.91 11.01
N PRO A 20 24.23 -15.85 10.88
CA PRO A 20 23.98 -14.58 11.55
C PRO A 20 22.78 -13.86 10.94
N LEU A 21 22.66 -13.78 9.62
CA LEU A 21 21.51 -13.18 8.95
C LEU A 21 20.38 -14.19 8.82
N ARG A 22 19.19 -13.83 9.32
CA ARG A 22 18.02 -14.72 9.36
C ARG A 22 16.80 -14.01 8.79
N VAL A 23 16.06 -14.70 7.93
CA VAL A 23 14.82 -14.20 7.32
C VAL A 23 13.71 -15.19 7.62
N LEU A 24 12.61 -14.71 8.19
CA LEU A 24 11.45 -15.51 8.55
C LEU A 24 10.17 -14.84 8.04
N PRO A 25 9.64 -15.32 6.91
CA PRO A 25 8.33 -14.93 6.41
C PRO A 25 7.22 -15.42 7.35
N ILE A 26 6.40 -14.49 7.85
CA ILE A 26 5.18 -14.81 8.59
C ILE A 26 4.00 -14.88 7.62
N GLY A 27 3.98 -13.99 6.62
CA GLY A 27 3.06 -14.00 5.47
C GLY A 27 3.69 -13.31 4.25
N GLY A 28 3.04 -13.43 3.09
CA GLY A 28 3.45 -12.81 1.82
C GLY A 28 4.33 -13.66 0.92
N LEU A 29 4.56 -14.95 1.26
CA LEU A 29 5.25 -15.90 0.36
C LEU A 29 4.32 -17.05 -0.01
N GLY A 30 4.22 -17.33 -1.32
CA GLY A 30 3.31 -18.32 -1.87
C GLY A 30 1.86 -17.83 -2.03
N GLU A 31 1.63 -16.54 -1.83
CA GLU A 31 0.32 -15.88 -1.85
C GLU A 31 0.47 -14.41 -2.29
N ILE A 32 -0.64 -13.72 -2.59
CA ILE A 32 -0.66 -12.27 -2.89
C ILE A 32 -1.27 -11.53 -1.70
N GLY A 33 -0.45 -10.71 -1.05
CA GLY A 33 -0.82 -9.90 0.11
C GLY A 33 -0.31 -10.48 1.42
N MET A 34 -0.81 -9.98 2.55
CA MET A 34 -0.34 -10.40 3.89
C MET A 34 1.18 -10.23 4.11
N ASN A 35 1.82 -9.24 3.45
CA ASN A 35 3.26 -9.01 3.60
C ASN A 35 3.61 -8.76 5.08
N CYS A 36 4.41 -9.67 5.65
CA CYS A 36 4.80 -9.65 7.05
C CYS A 36 6.03 -10.54 7.24
N MET A 37 7.19 -9.93 7.42
CA MET A 37 8.46 -10.66 7.43
C MET A 37 9.35 -10.21 8.58
N LEU A 38 9.95 -11.17 9.28
CA LEU A 38 11.02 -10.89 10.24
C LEU A 38 12.37 -10.98 9.54
N VAL A 39 13.20 -9.97 9.75
CA VAL A 39 14.62 -9.98 9.33
C VAL A 39 15.45 -9.75 10.57
N GLY A 40 16.45 -10.59 10.79
CA GLY A 40 17.23 -10.58 12.02
C GLY A 40 18.71 -10.76 11.80
N ASN A 41 19.46 -10.26 12.79
CA ASN A 41 20.86 -10.57 12.98
C ASN A 41 20.96 -11.30 14.32
N TYR A 42 21.31 -12.58 14.26
CA TYR A 42 21.18 -13.55 15.35
C TYR A 42 19.76 -13.56 15.91
N ASP A 43 19.61 -13.27 17.21
CA ASP A 43 18.36 -13.38 17.95
C ASP A 43 17.60 -12.05 18.11
N ARG A 44 18.00 -11.04 17.35
CA ARG A 44 17.36 -9.72 17.33
C ARG A 44 16.76 -9.48 15.95
N TYR A 45 15.51 -9.03 15.90
CA TYR A 45 14.75 -8.93 14.68
C TYR A 45 14.09 -7.57 14.52
N ILE A 46 13.90 -7.18 13.27
CA ILE A 46 12.92 -6.18 12.86
C ILE A 46 11.78 -6.88 12.12
N LEU A 47 10.57 -6.32 12.23
CA LEU A 47 9.42 -6.72 11.44
C LEU A 47 9.27 -5.75 10.26
N ILE A 48 9.25 -6.27 9.04
CA ILE A 48 8.98 -5.52 7.82
C ILE A 48 7.54 -5.79 7.40
N ASP A 49 6.76 -4.71 7.34
CA ASP A 49 5.34 -4.70 7.01
C ASP A 49 4.44 -5.56 7.93
N ALA A 50 3.14 -5.31 7.85
CA ALA A 50 2.08 -5.99 8.57
C ALA A 50 0.78 -5.89 7.77
N GLY A 51 0.72 -6.64 6.67
CA GLY A 51 -0.37 -6.64 5.70
C GLY A 51 -1.56 -7.52 6.03
N VAL A 52 -2.70 -7.24 5.40
CA VAL A 52 -3.81 -8.21 5.28
C VAL A 52 -3.78 -8.88 3.90
N MET A 53 -4.38 -10.05 3.81
CA MET A 53 -4.85 -10.63 2.54
C MET A 53 -6.38 -10.59 2.53
N PHE A 54 -6.97 -10.38 1.36
CA PHE A 54 -8.41 -10.49 1.18
C PHE A 54 -8.74 -11.93 0.78
N PRO A 55 -9.78 -12.53 1.37
CA PRO A 55 -10.15 -13.92 1.11
C PRO A 55 -10.66 -14.12 -0.32
N ASP A 56 -10.53 -15.36 -0.82
CA ASP A 56 -11.08 -15.78 -2.09
C ASP A 56 -12.60 -16.03 -2.02
N TYR A 57 -13.23 -16.23 -3.19
CA TYR A 57 -14.69 -16.37 -3.30
C TYR A 57 -15.27 -17.60 -2.58
N ASP A 58 -14.45 -18.60 -2.27
CA ASP A 58 -14.85 -19.85 -1.60
C ASP A 58 -14.68 -19.80 -0.07
N GLU A 59 -14.06 -18.75 0.49
CA GLU A 59 -13.86 -18.57 1.92
C GLU A 59 -15.02 -17.82 2.60
N PHE A 60 -16.17 -18.49 2.70
CA PHE A 60 -17.41 -17.88 3.18
C PHE A 60 -17.30 -17.32 4.61
N GLY A 61 -17.69 -16.05 4.77
CA GLY A 61 -17.78 -15.38 6.07
C GLY A 61 -16.46 -14.78 6.57
N VAL A 62 -15.33 -15.10 5.94
CA VAL A 62 -14.04 -14.47 6.20
C VAL A 62 -14.04 -13.06 5.59
N GLN A 63 -13.49 -12.08 6.31
CA GLN A 63 -13.39 -10.69 5.81
C GLN A 63 -11.96 -10.30 5.47
N LYS A 64 -10.98 -10.81 6.23
CA LYS A 64 -9.56 -10.54 6.11
C LYS A 64 -8.79 -11.72 6.67
N ILE A 65 -7.66 -12.02 6.04
CA ILE A 65 -6.66 -12.96 6.53
C ILE A 65 -5.47 -12.13 7.01
N ILE A 66 -4.89 -12.50 8.16
CA ILE A 66 -3.81 -11.77 8.81
C ILE A 66 -2.68 -12.71 9.23
N PRO A 67 -1.44 -12.19 9.39
CA PRO A 67 -0.33 -12.98 9.87
C PRO A 67 -0.60 -13.55 11.27
N ASP A 68 -0.05 -14.72 11.57
CA ASP A 68 -0.22 -15.36 12.87
C ASP A 68 0.45 -14.55 14.00
N THR A 69 -0.37 -13.82 14.75
CA THR A 69 0.07 -12.96 15.85
C THR A 69 0.51 -13.72 17.09
N THR A 70 0.21 -15.03 17.20
CA THR A 70 0.65 -15.84 18.34
C THR A 70 2.17 -16.02 18.33
N PHE A 71 2.74 -16.21 17.14
CA PHE A 71 4.19 -16.26 16.95
C PHE A 71 4.84 -14.93 17.30
N ILE A 72 4.29 -13.82 16.77
CA ILE A 72 4.77 -12.45 17.05
C ILE A 72 4.76 -12.19 18.56
N LYS A 73 3.67 -12.59 19.25
CA LYS A 73 3.56 -12.42 20.70
C LYS A 73 4.61 -13.21 21.46
N LYS A 74 4.88 -14.44 21.05
CA LYS A 74 5.91 -15.29 21.69
C LYS A 74 7.31 -14.68 21.55
N TRP A 75 7.59 -14.01 20.43
CA TRP A 75 8.89 -13.40 20.13
C TRP A 75 8.92 -11.88 20.34
N SER A 76 7.94 -11.30 21.05
CA SER A 76 7.84 -9.85 21.18
C SER A 76 9.12 -9.21 21.72
N HIS A 77 9.77 -9.85 22.70
CA HIS A 77 11.05 -9.46 23.30
C HIS A 77 12.27 -9.50 22.36
N LYS A 78 12.17 -10.21 21.24
CA LYS A 78 13.20 -10.29 20.19
C LYS A 78 12.95 -9.30 19.05
N ILE A 79 11.74 -8.75 18.92
CA ILE A 79 11.34 -7.84 17.83
C ILE A 79 11.49 -6.39 18.28
N GLU A 80 12.52 -5.73 17.78
CA GLU A 80 12.96 -4.42 18.26
C GLU A 80 12.37 -3.24 17.51
N ALA A 81 11.86 -3.44 16.30
CA ALA A 81 11.24 -2.39 15.51
C ALA A 81 10.27 -2.98 14.48
N VAL A 82 9.31 -2.17 14.07
CA VAL A 82 8.49 -2.40 12.87
C VAL A 82 8.86 -1.35 11.85
N ILE A 83 9.11 -1.75 10.60
CA ILE A 83 9.41 -0.84 9.50
C ILE A 83 8.40 -1.10 8.38
N ILE A 84 7.74 -0.05 7.93
CA ILE A 84 6.71 -0.12 6.90
C ILE A 84 7.27 0.46 5.60
N THR A 85 7.20 -0.33 4.53
CA THR A 85 7.69 0.07 3.20
C THR A 85 6.76 1.07 2.54
N HIS A 86 5.44 0.85 2.61
CA HIS A 86 4.44 1.75 2.05
C HIS A 86 3.02 1.52 2.60
N GLY A 87 2.08 2.37 2.19
CA GLY A 87 0.76 2.47 2.80
C GLY A 87 -0.35 1.59 2.22
N HIS A 88 -0.07 0.51 1.49
CA HIS A 88 -1.14 -0.38 1.01
C HIS A 88 -1.71 -1.29 2.10
N GLU A 89 -2.96 -1.73 1.96
CA GLU A 89 -3.61 -2.60 2.96
C GLU A 89 -2.87 -3.92 3.16
N ASP A 90 -2.26 -4.46 2.12
CA ASP A 90 -1.43 -5.65 2.18
C ASP A 90 -0.01 -5.41 2.75
N HIS A 91 0.28 -4.20 3.22
CA HIS A 91 1.51 -3.87 3.98
C HIS A 91 1.22 -3.24 5.35
N ILE A 92 0.06 -2.60 5.55
CA ILE A 92 -0.29 -1.95 6.83
C ILE A 92 -1.58 -2.48 7.46
N GLY A 93 -2.38 -3.25 6.73
CA GLY A 93 -3.74 -3.61 7.09
C GLY A 93 -3.85 -4.44 8.37
N ALA A 94 -2.85 -5.26 8.70
CA ALA A 94 -2.83 -6.11 9.90
C ALA A 94 -2.22 -5.42 11.13
N LEU A 95 -1.75 -4.16 11.02
CA LEU A 95 -1.21 -3.41 12.16
C LEU A 95 -2.12 -3.40 13.41
N PRO A 96 -3.47 -3.32 13.31
CA PRO A 96 -4.33 -3.37 14.49
C PRO A 96 -4.22 -4.66 15.31
N TRP A 97 -3.78 -5.76 14.70
CA TRP A 97 -3.60 -7.06 15.36
C TRP A 97 -2.14 -7.32 15.71
N VAL A 98 -1.21 -6.89 14.86
CA VAL A 98 0.24 -7.06 15.06
C VAL A 98 0.76 -6.17 16.19
N ILE A 99 0.35 -4.90 16.26
CA ILE A 99 0.87 -3.95 17.24
C ILE A 99 0.60 -4.36 18.70
N PRO A 100 -0.61 -4.86 19.05
CA PRO A 100 -0.86 -5.40 20.40
C PRO A 100 -0.06 -6.67 20.73
N ALA A 101 0.39 -7.42 19.73
CA ALA A 101 1.20 -8.62 19.93
C ALA A 101 2.67 -8.28 20.26
N LEU A 102 3.16 -7.12 19.84
CA LEU A 102 4.52 -6.64 20.10
C LEU A 102 4.69 -6.09 21.53
N ASP A 103 5.94 -5.82 21.90
CA ASP A 103 6.24 -5.07 23.12
C ASP A 103 5.71 -3.64 23.02
N SER A 104 5.27 -3.10 24.15
CA SER A 104 4.59 -1.79 24.20
C SER A 104 5.49 -0.62 23.79
N THR A 105 6.81 -0.82 23.83
CA THR A 105 7.83 0.16 23.47
C THR A 105 8.34 0.01 22.04
N THR A 106 7.99 -1.06 21.31
CA THR A 106 8.51 -1.32 19.96
C THR A 106 8.15 -0.16 19.02
N PRO A 107 9.14 0.58 18.49
CA PRO A 107 8.94 1.69 17.57
C PRO A 107 8.41 1.22 16.21
N ILE A 108 7.64 2.08 15.56
CA ILE A 108 7.04 1.86 14.24
C ILE A 108 7.56 2.95 13.32
N PHE A 109 8.31 2.53 12.31
CA PHE A 109 8.98 3.38 11.33
C PHE A 109 8.19 3.42 10.02
N ALA A 110 7.91 4.61 9.50
CA ALA A 110 7.24 4.77 8.20
C ALA A 110 7.59 6.11 7.54
N SER A 111 7.39 6.20 6.23
CA SER A 111 7.39 7.47 5.51
C SER A 111 6.23 8.37 5.95
N SER A 112 6.31 9.68 5.70
CA SER A 112 5.35 10.65 6.27
C SER A 112 3.91 10.42 5.79
N PHE A 113 3.71 10.14 4.49
CA PHE A 113 2.41 9.80 3.95
C PHE A 113 1.84 8.51 4.57
N THR A 114 2.65 7.45 4.58
CA THR A 114 2.27 6.16 5.19
C THR A 114 1.95 6.31 6.68
N MET A 115 2.68 7.18 7.38
CA MET A 115 2.44 7.47 8.78
C MET A 115 1.07 8.10 9.03
N GLU A 116 0.55 8.95 8.14
CA GLU A 116 -0.81 9.50 8.28
C GLU A 116 -1.89 8.41 8.18
N LEU A 117 -1.70 7.42 7.30
CA LEU A 117 -2.59 6.24 7.20
C LEU A 117 -2.52 5.38 8.47
N ILE A 118 -1.31 5.10 8.96
CA ILE A 118 -1.10 4.36 10.20
C ILE A 118 -1.76 5.08 11.38
N LYS A 119 -1.51 6.38 11.57
CA LYS A 119 -2.10 7.18 12.65
C LYS A 119 -3.63 7.08 12.64
N LYS A 120 -4.26 7.22 11.48
CA LYS A 120 -5.71 7.10 11.34
C LYS A 120 -6.17 5.70 11.79
N ARG A 121 -5.56 4.65 11.25
CA ARG A 121 -5.93 3.27 11.58
C ARG A 121 -5.77 2.97 13.07
N LEU A 122 -4.65 3.35 13.69
CA LEU A 122 -4.45 3.09 15.12
C LEU A 122 -5.45 3.86 16.01
N LYS A 123 -5.88 5.05 15.59
CA LYS A 123 -6.92 5.81 16.30
C LYS A 123 -8.29 5.14 16.18
N GLU A 124 -8.66 4.66 14.99
CA GLU A 124 -9.92 3.93 14.77
C GLU A 124 -10.03 2.68 15.64
N PHE A 125 -8.90 2.01 15.91
CA PHE A 125 -8.84 0.83 16.77
C PHE A 125 -8.53 1.14 18.23
N GLY A 126 -8.39 2.42 18.63
CA GLY A 126 -8.16 2.81 20.02
C GLY A 126 -6.78 2.43 20.59
N ILE A 127 -5.80 2.13 19.74
CA ILE A 127 -4.44 1.69 20.14
C ILE A 127 -3.35 2.70 19.76
N PHE A 128 -3.74 3.94 19.44
CA PHE A 128 -2.82 4.99 19.04
C PHE A 128 -1.91 5.42 20.19
N LEU A 129 -0.59 5.28 19.98
CA LEU A 129 0.45 5.76 20.89
C LEU A 129 1.51 6.53 20.09
N SER A 130 1.48 7.86 20.18
CA SER A 130 2.39 8.74 19.41
C SER A 130 3.87 8.49 19.71
N SER A 131 4.21 8.08 20.94
CA SER A 131 5.58 7.81 21.37
C SER A 131 6.27 6.70 20.56
N ARG A 132 5.50 5.74 20.03
CA ARG A 132 5.99 4.63 19.22
C ARG A 132 6.24 5.01 17.76
N LEU A 133 5.60 6.06 17.27
CA LEU A 133 5.63 6.41 15.85
C LEU A 133 6.87 7.23 15.50
N LYS A 134 7.65 6.75 14.53
CA LYS A 134 8.89 7.38 14.07
C LYS A 134 8.85 7.56 12.56
N SER A 135 8.83 8.79 12.09
CA SER A 135 8.91 9.05 10.65
C SER A 135 10.34 9.01 10.16
N PHE A 136 10.56 8.39 9.00
CA PHE A 136 11.85 8.47 8.29
C PHE A 136 11.71 9.24 6.98
N ARG A 137 12.86 9.58 6.39
CA ARG A 137 12.98 10.12 5.04
C ARG A 137 13.85 9.19 4.22
N VAL A 138 13.57 9.11 2.93
CA VAL A 138 14.42 8.37 1.98
C VAL A 138 15.83 8.93 2.02
N ARG A 139 16.85 8.06 1.89
CA ARG A 139 18.29 8.36 1.97
C ARG A 139 18.79 8.78 3.36
N ASN A 140 17.92 8.86 4.36
CA ASN A 140 18.34 9.08 5.74
C ASN A 140 18.48 7.75 6.46
N ARG A 141 19.67 7.49 6.99
CA ARG A 141 19.97 6.30 7.79
C ARG A 141 19.43 6.44 9.21
N PHE A 142 18.94 5.35 9.78
CA PHE A 142 18.52 5.27 11.18
C PHE A 142 18.73 3.87 11.74
N GLN A 143 18.94 3.77 13.05
CA GLN A 143 19.03 2.48 13.72
C GLN A 143 17.64 1.90 13.98
N ALA A 144 17.43 0.64 13.62
CA ALA A 144 16.23 -0.13 13.96
C ALA A 144 16.63 -1.57 14.32
N GLY A 145 16.51 -1.91 15.59
CA GLY A 145 17.01 -3.18 16.11
C GLY A 145 18.49 -3.37 15.78
N PRO A 146 18.90 -4.51 15.21
CA PRO A 146 20.31 -4.77 14.90
C PRO A 146 20.80 -4.14 13.58
N PHE A 147 19.95 -3.43 12.84
CA PHE A 147 20.29 -2.89 11.52
C PHE A 147 20.40 -1.36 11.51
N GLU A 148 21.41 -0.84 10.82
CA GLU A 148 21.37 0.50 10.25
C GLU A 148 20.53 0.44 8.96
N VAL A 149 19.39 1.11 8.96
CA VAL A 149 18.41 1.07 7.87
C VAL A 149 18.48 2.33 7.03
N GLU A 150 18.59 2.17 5.71
CA GLU A 150 18.48 3.25 4.73
C GLU A 150 17.32 2.98 3.77
N PRO A 151 16.24 3.76 3.82
CA PRO A 151 15.16 3.66 2.84
C PRO A 151 15.60 4.25 1.50
N ILE A 152 15.38 3.52 0.40
CA ILE A 152 15.64 3.99 -0.97
C ILE A 152 14.30 4.12 -1.70
N ARG A 153 14.13 5.20 -2.47
CA ARG A 153 12.87 5.45 -3.18
C ARG A 153 12.71 4.43 -4.30
N VAL A 154 11.53 3.83 -4.33
CA VAL A 154 11.07 3.05 -5.48
C VAL A 154 9.79 3.67 -6.03
N THR A 155 9.54 3.49 -7.32
CA THR A 155 8.26 3.89 -7.91
C THR A 155 7.24 2.77 -7.75
N HIS A 156 6.02 3.11 -7.33
CA HIS A 156 4.92 2.18 -7.14
C HIS A 156 3.57 2.90 -7.36
N SER A 157 2.44 2.24 -7.08
CA SER A 157 1.11 2.85 -7.26
C SER A 157 0.65 3.74 -6.09
N ILE A 158 1.52 4.02 -5.12
CA ILE A 158 1.21 4.85 -3.94
C ILE A 158 2.40 5.77 -3.61
N PRO A 159 2.17 6.98 -3.04
CA PRO A 159 3.25 7.87 -2.65
C PRO A 159 4.16 7.28 -1.57
N ASP A 160 5.40 7.77 -1.56
CA ASP A 160 6.44 7.47 -0.56
C ASP A 160 6.71 5.96 -0.34
N CYS A 161 6.57 5.16 -1.40
CA CYS A 161 7.03 3.78 -1.40
C CYS A 161 8.56 3.71 -1.40
N CYS A 162 9.12 2.81 -0.59
CA CYS A 162 10.56 2.62 -0.48
C CYS A 162 10.95 1.15 -0.34
N GLY A 163 12.10 0.82 -0.92
CA GLY A 163 12.89 -0.34 -0.52
C GLY A 163 13.73 -0.01 0.72
N LEU A 164 14.21 -1.03 1.40
CA LEU A 164 14.97 -0.94 2.64
C LEU A 164 16.33 -1.60 2.46
N VAL A 165 17.40 -0.84 2.64
CA VAL A 165 18.75 -1.40 2.82
C VAL A 165 18.99 -1.58 4.31
N LEU A 166 19.31 -2.80 4.71
CA LEU A 166 19.53 -3.21 6.10
C LEU A 166 21.00 -3.61 6.24
N ARG A 167 21.77 -2.81 6.96
CA ARG A 167 23.21 -3.04 7.16
C ARG A 167 23.49 -3.51 8.58
N CYS A 168 24.31 -4.53 8.73
CA CYS A 168 24.92 -4.90 9.99
C CYS A 168 26.35 -5.45 9.77
N GLY A 169 27.02 -5.85 10.84
CA GLY A 169 28.40 -6.36 10.77
C GLY A 169 28.57 -7.64 9.93
N ASP A 170 27.49 -8.41 9.73
CA ASP A 170 27.51 -9.68 9.01
C ASP A 170 27.06 -9.57 7.55
N GLY A 171 26.71 -8.38 7.08
CA GLY A 171 26.38 -8.12 5.68
C GLY A 171 25.24 -7.12 5.47
N THR A 172 24.84 -7.00 4.21
CA THR A 172 23.82 -6.05 3.75
C THR A 172 22.67 -6.80 3.08
N ILE A 173 21.45 -6.56 3.55
CA ILE A 173 20.22 -7.09 2.97
C ILE A 173 19.47 -5.95 2.27
N PHE A 174 19.03 -6.17 1.04
CA PHE A 174 18.17 -5.24 0.32
C PHE A 174 16.77 -5.83 0.13
N HIS A 175 15.76 -5.26 0.79
CA HIS A 175 14.35 -5.58 0.59
C HIS A 175 13.74 -4.54 -0.36
N THR A 176 13.30 -4.91 -1.56
CA THR A 176 12.82 -3.91 -2.54
C THR A 176 11.54 -3.20 -2.10
N GLY A 177 10.74 -3.86 -1.25
CA GLY A 177 9.33 -3.54 -1.13
C GLY A 177 8.62 -3.83 -2.45
N ASP A 178 7.40 -3.32 -2.60
CA ASP A 178 6.71 -3.36 -3.87
C ASP A 178 7.25 -2.28 -4.80
N TRP A 179 7.58 -2.65 -6.03
CA TRP A 179 8.25 -1.71 -6.91
C TRP A 179 7.97 -1.95 -8.38
N LYS A 180 8.12 -0.87 -9.14
CA LYS A 180 8.31 -0.88 -10.59
C LYS A 180 9.39 0.12 -10.93
N ILE A 181 9.87 0.09 -12.17
CA ILE A 181 10.69 1.17 -12.73
C ILE A 181 9.77 2.03 -13.62
N ASP A 182 9.37 3.19 -13.10
CA ASP A 182 8.68 4.23 -13.85
C ASP A 182 9.65 5.40 -14.10
N GLU A 183 9.95 5.66 -15.37
CA GLU A 183 10.89 6.69 -15.81
C GLU A 183 10.21 8.05 -16.02
N SER A 184 8.87 8.09 -15.97
CA SER A 184 8.10 9.33 -16.09
C SER A 184 6.89 9.33 -15.15
N PRO A 185 7.09 9.14 -13.82
CA PRO A 185 5.99 9.12 -12.87
C PRO A 185 5.34 10.50 -12.79
N VAL A 186 4.02 10.51 -12.56
CA VAL A 186 3.22 11.74 -12.58
C VAL A 186 3.52 12.71 -11.42
N ASP A 187 4.20 12.24 -10.37
CA ASP A 187 4.67 13.10 -9.28
C ASP A 187 6.05 13.73 -9.56
N GLY A 188 6.64 13.45 -10.73
CA GLY A 188 7.93 13.97 -11.16
C GLY A 188 9.13 13.38 -10.42
N ARG A 189 8.91 12.42 -9.51
CA ARG A 189 9.98 11.85 -8.68
C ARG A 189 10.27 10.43 -9.14
N ILE A 190 11.30 10.31 -9.97
CA ILE A 190 11.71 9.05 -10.61
C ILE A 190 12.19 8.00 -9.62
N PHE A 191 12.30 6.76 -10.12
CA PHE A 191 12.97 5.65 -9.43
C PHE A 191 14.43 6.01 -9.13
N ASP A 192 14.90 5.73 -7.92
CA ASP A 192 16.24 6.11 -7.46
C ASP A 192 17.30 5.09 -7.92
N ARG A 193 17.66 5.20 -9.21
CA ARG A 193 18.67 4.33 -9.83
C ARG A 193 20.06 4.59 -9.26
N GLU A 194 20.38 5.84 -8.94
CA GLU A 194 21.67 6.24 -8.36
C GLU A 194 21.93 5.53 -7.03
N ALA A 195 20.93 5.50 -6.13
CA ALA A 195 21.05 4.79 -4.87
C ALA A 195 21.30 3.28 -5.05
N LEU A 196 20.72 2.65 -6.07
CA LEU A 196 21.00 1.24 -6.38
C LEU A 196 22.40 1.02 -6.97
N GLU A 197 22.88 1.95 -7.81
CA GLU A 197 24.24 1.91 -8.34
C GLU A 197 25.28 2.07 -7.22
N GLU A 198 25.03 2.97 -6.26
CA GLU A 198 25.85 3.09 -5.04
C GLU A 198 25.80 1.82 -4.20
N LEU A 199 24.61 1.28 -3.93
CA LEU A 199 24.44 0.04 -3.17
C LEU A 199 25.16 -1.14 -3.82
N SER A 200 25.16 -1.20 -5.16
CA SER A 200 25.86 -2.26 -5.90
C SER A 200 27.38 -2.24 -5.66
N LYS A 201 27.97 -1.07 -5.39
CA LYS A 201 29.40 -0.90 -5.09
C LYS A 201 29.74 -1.31 -3.65
N GLU A 202 28.78 -1.22 -2.74
CA GLU A 202 28.92 -1.66 -1.34
C GLU A 202 28.91 -3.20 -1.23
N GLY A 203 28.13 -3.86 -2.08
CA GLY A 203 27.90 -5.30 -2.04
C GLY A 203 26.65 -5.65 -1.24
N VAL A 204 25.82 -6.54 -1.80
CA VAL A 204 24.56 -6.98 -1.20
C VAL A 204 24.63 -8.49 -0.99
N THR A 205 24.49 -8.92 0.26
CA THR A 205 24.52 -10.34 0.66
C THR A 205 23.24 -11.05 0.24
N LEU A 206 22.10 -10.39 0.40
CA LEU A 206 20.78 -10.92 0.05
C LEU A 206 19.90 -9.80 -0.50
N MET A 207 19.30 -10.03 -1.67
CA MET A 207 18.23 -9.19 -2.20
C MET A 207 16.91 -9.96 -2.15
N MET A 208 15.91 -9.37 -1.52
CA MET A 208 14.53 -9.86 -1.48
C MET A 208 13.68 -8.94 -2.35
N SER A 209 13.13 -9.49 -3.43
CA SER A 209 12.45 -8.70 -4.45
C SER A 209 10.99 -9.10 -4.65
N ASP A 210 10.14 -8.11 -4.87
CA ASP A 210 8.76 -8.29 -5.33
C ASP A 210 8.71 -9.19 -6.58
N SER A 211 7.86 -10.21 -6.53
CA SER A 211 7.68 -11.21 -7.59
C SER A 211 6.30 -11.16 -8.25
N THR A 212 5.44 -10.20 -7.89
CA THR A 212 4.02 -10.12 -8.29
C THR A 212 3.83 -10.18 -9.81
N ASN A 213 4.73 -9.59 -10.59
CA ASN A 213 4.60 -9.47 -12.05
C ASN A 213 5.63 -10.29 -12.85
N ILE A 214 6.34 -11.25 -12.25
CA ILE A 214 7.41 -12.00 -12.95
C ILE A 214 6.92 -12.79 -14.18
N LEU A 215 5.63 -13.14 -14.23
CA LEU A 215 5.00 -13.83 -15.35
C LEU A 215 4.54 -12.87 -16.47
N SER A 216 4.55 -11.56 -16.23
CA SER A 216 4.19 -10.55 -17.24
C SER A 216 5.44 -10.10 -18.01
N PRO A 217 5.60 -10.44 -19.29
CA PRO A 217 6.77 -10.04 -20.06
C PRO A 217 6.79 -8.53 -20.33
N GLY A 218 7.99 -7.97 -20.50
CA GLY A 218 8.19 -6.57 -20.88
C GLY A 218 8.31 -5.62 -19.70
N ARG A 219 7.84 -4.38 -19.87
CA ARG A 219 7.92 -3.31 -18.87
C ARG A 219 6.53 -2.83 -18.49
N SER A 220 6.35 -2.50 -17.21
CA SER A 220 5.14 -1.85 -16.73
C SER A 220 4.95 -0.49 -17.40
N THR A 221 3.72 -0.21 -17.83
CA THR A 221 3.34 1.09 -18.38
C THR A 221 3.50 2.19 -17.32
N SER A 222 4.07 3.32 -17.74
CA SER A 222 4.19 4.50 -16.88
C SER A 222 2.82 5.11 -16.54
N GLU A 223 2.69 5.68 -15.34
CA GLU A 223 1.47 6.43 -14.98
C GLU A 223 1.22 7.64 -15.88
N SER A 224 2.25 8.21 -16.52
CA SER A 224 2.08 9.32 -17.48
C SER A 224 1.27 8.90 -18.71
N VAL A 225 1.54 7.71 -19.24
CA VAL A 225 0.81 7.13 -20.38
C VAL A 225 -0.64 6.85 -19.98
N VAL A 226 -0.86 6.34 -18.77
CA VAL A 226 -2.22 6.12 -18.24
C VAL A 226 -2.95 7.45 -18.07
N ALA A 227 -2.27 8.50 -17.61
CA ALA A 227 -2.83 9.85 -17.48
C ALA A 227 -3.29 10.40 -18.83
N SER A 228 -2.48 10.26 -19.89
CA SER A 228 -2.86 10.67 -21.26
C SER A 228 -4.07 9.89 -21.77
N SER A 229 -4.12 8.58 -21.51
CA SER A 229 -5.26 7.73 -21.91
C SER A 229 -6.55 8.13 -21.20
N LEU A 230 -6.50 8.38 -19.88
CA LEU A 230 -7.64 8.86 -19.10
C LEU A 230 -8.14 10.20 -19.61
N LEU A 231 -7.23 11.14 -19.83
CA LEU A 231 -7.56 12.46 -20.36
C LEU A 231 -8.32 12.35 -21.69
N ARG A 232 -7.82 11.53 -22.61
CA ARG A 232 -8.46 11.27 -23.91
C ARG A 232 -9.87 10.73 -23.73
N HIS A 233 -10.04 9.64 -22.99
CA HIS A 233 -11.35 8.99 -22.85
C HIS A 233 -12.37 9.86 -22.10
N VAL A 234 -11.94 10.61 -21.09
CA VAL A 234 -12.80 11.60 -20.41
C VAL A 234 -13.23 12.73 -21.35
N SER A 235 -12.32 13.18 -22.23
CA SER A 235 -12.60 14.25 -23.21
C SER A 235 -13.52 13.79 -24.34
N GLU A 236 -13.42 12.53 -24.76
CA GLU A 236 -14.28 11.91 -25.79
C GLU A 236 -15.72 11.72 -25.31
N ALA A 237 -15.94 11.54 -24.01
CA ALA A 237 -17.25 11.34 -23.38
C ALA A 237 -18.09 12.64 -23.28
N LYS A 238 -18.12 13.46 -24.34
CA LYS A 238 -18.84 14.74 -24.37
C LYS A 238 -20.33 14.54 -24.12
N GLY A 239 -20.90 15.35 -23.23
CA GLY A 239 -22.33 15.31 -22.91
C GLY A 239 -22.79 14.11 -22.09
N ARG A 240 -21.88 13.21 -21.69
CA ARG A 240 -22.18 11.99 -20.91
C ARG A 240 -21.53 12.07 -19.53
N ARG A 241 -22.08 11.40 -18.52
CA ARG A 241 -21.42 11.24 -17.21
C ARG A 241 -20.28 10.22 -17.34
N VAL A 242 -19.13 10.52 -16.74
CA VAL A 242 -18.01 9.58 -16.69
C VAL A 242 -17.89 9.03 -15.28
N ILE A 243 -17.81 7.70 -15.16
CA ILE A 243 -17.60 6.97 -13.92
C ILE A 243 -16.31 6.18 -14.08
N THR A 244 -15.30 6.44 -13.25
CA THR A 244 -14.03 5.72 -13.27
C THR A 244 -13.86 4.92 -11.98
N THR A 245 -13.37 3.69 -12.10
CA THR A 245 -13.01 2.83 -10.96
C THR A 245 -11.52 2.59 -10.89
N GLN A 246 -10.97 2.56 -9.68
CA GLN A 246 -9.54 2.37 -9.38
C GLN A 246 -9.32 1.92 -7.94
N PHE A 247 -8.10 1.49 -7.63
CA PHE A 247 -7.66 1.30 -6.25
C PHE A 247 -7.60 2.64 -5.52
N ALA A 248 -8.16 2.68 -4.31
CA ALA A 248 -8.23 3.91 -3.51
C ALA A 248 -6.85 4.44 -3.09
N SER A 249 -5.86 3.56 -3.00
CA SER A 249 -4.49 3.90 -2.67
C SER A 249 -3.74 4.66 -3.77
N ASN A 250 -4.24 4.64 -5.01
CA ASN A 250 -3.53 5.25 -6.13
C ASN A 250 -3.76 6.77 -6.23
N ILE A 251 -3.09 7.49 -5.33
CA ILE A 251 -3.13 8.97 -5.27
C ILE A 251 -2.62 9.61 -6.57
N HIS A 252 -1.62 9.01 -7.21
CA HIS A 252 -1.09 9.47 -8.48
C HIS A 252 -2.16 9.49 -9.58
N ARG A 253 -2.95 8.41 -9.66
CA ARG A 253 -4.07 8.27 -10.58
C ARG A 253 -5.22 9.23 -10.28
N ILE A 254 -5.49 9.52 -9.00
CA ILE A 254 -6.43 10.59 -8.62
C ILE A 254 -5.99 11.94 -9.21
N GLY A 255 -4.68 12.24 -9.21
CA GLY A 255 -4.15 13.45 -9.85
C GLY A 255 -4.40 13.49 -11.36
N SER A 256 -4.20 12.37 -12.06
CA SER A 256 -4.52 12.27 -13.49
C SER A 256 -6.00 12.50 -13.77
N ILE A 257 -6.88 11.95 -12.92
CA ILE A 257 -8.33 12.13 -13.03
C ILE A 257 -8.74 13.58 -12.74
N LYS A 258 -8.10 14.23 -11.76
CA LYS A 258 -8.30 15.66 -11.48
C LYS A 258 -7.95 16.52 -12.69
N ALA A 259 -6.79 16.29 -13.31
CA ALA A 259 -6.40 17.02 -14.52
C ALA A 259 -7.41 16.84 -15.66
N ALA A 260 -7.94 15.63 -15.85
CA ALA A 260 -8.97 15.36 -16.85
C ALA A 260 -10.31 16.03 -16.51
N ALA A 261 -10.70 16.06 -15.23
CA ALA A 261 -11.90 16.75 -14.79
C ALA A 261 -11.80 18.26 -15.03
N ASP A 262 -10.66 18.87 -14.68
CA ASP A 262 -10.43 20.30 -14.88
C ASP A 262 -10.49 20.70 -16.36
N LEU A 263 -9.82 19.93 -17.24
CA LEU A 263 -9.81 20.21 -18.68
C LEU A 263 -11.21 20.13 -19.29
N THR A 264 -12.05 19.22 -18.79
CA THR A 264 -13.40 18.99 -19.31
C THR A 264 -14.48 19.78 -18.57
N GLY A 265 -14.10 20.62 -17.60
CA GLY A 265 -15.04 21.42 -16.80
C GLY A 265 -15.93 20.57 -15.87
N ARG A 266 -15.50 19.36 -15.53
CA ARG A 266 -16.25 18.43 -14.69
C ARG A 266 -15.89 18.59 -13.22
N ARG A 267 -16.89 18.46 -12.36
CA ARG A 267 -16.71 18.38 -10.90
C ARG A 267 -16.45 16.93 -10.49
N LEU A 268 -15.52 16.73 -9.57
CA LEU A 268 -15.21 15.40 -9.04
C LEU A 268 -16.14 15.02 -7.90
N VAL A 269 -16.61 13.77 -7.93
CA VAL A 269 -17.37 13.14 -6.86
C VAL A 269 -16.67 11.83 -6.48
N PHE A 270 -16.40 11.62 -5.20
CA PHE A 270 -15.87 10.33 -4.72
C PHE A 270 -16.99 9.50 -4.12
N VAL A 271 -17.16 8.28 -4.62
CA VAL A 271 -18.09 7.28 -4.11
C VAL A 271 -17.30 6.11 -3.55
N GLY A 272 -17.00 6.20 -2.25
CA GLY A 272 -16.24 5.20 -1.49
C GLY A 272 -15.43 5.87 -0.36
N MET A 273 -15.55 5.34 0.86
CA MET A 273 -14.88 5.91 2.04
C MET A 273 -13.35 5.79 2.00
N SER A 274 -12.82 4.74 1.36
CA SER A 274 -11.38 4.55 1.22
C SER A 274 -10.74 5.63 0.35
N LEU A 275 -11.36 6.03 -0.78
CA LEU A 275 -10.86 7.12 -1.63
C LEU A 275 -10.67 8.42 -0.84
N ARG A 276 -11.65 8.78 -0.01
CA ARG A 276 -11.55 9.95 0.89
C ARG A 276 -10.45 9.77 1.92
N THR A 277 -10.35 8.58 2.51
CA THR A 277 -9.33 8.27 3.52
C THR A 277 -7.91 8.48 3.01
N TYR A 278 -7.59 7.95 1.83
CA TYR A 278 -6.28 8.11 1.23
C TYR A 278 -6.02 9.56 0.79
N LEU A 279 -7.01 10.23 0.20
CA LEU A 279 -6.88 11.64 -0.20
C LEU A 279 -6.67 12.57 1.01
N GLU A 280 -7.41 12.37 2.11
CA GLU A 280 -7.24 13.14 3.35
C GLU A 280 -5.85 12.93 3.97
N ALA A 281 -5.34 11.69 3.97
CA ALA A 281 -3.99 11.39 4.44
C ALA A 281 -2.94 12.10 3.57
N ALA A 282 -3.10 12.03 2.24
CA ALA A 282 -2.24 12.76 1.30
C ALA A 282 -2.32 14.28 1.51
N PHE A 283 -3.51 14.81 1.85
CA PHE A 283 -3.71 16.25 2.03
C PHE A 283 -3.01 16.74 3.31
N ARG A 284 -3.16 16.03 4.42
CA ARG A 284 -2.46 16.33 5.69
C ARG A 284 -0.94 16.28 5.56
N ASP A 285 -0.46 15.36 4.74
CA ASP A 285 0.97 15.20 4.46
C ASP A 285 1.51 16.22 3.42
N GLY A 286 0.61 16.95 2.73
CA GLY A 286 0.99 17.95 1.72
C GLY A 286 1.29 17.38 0.33
N LYS A 287 0.80 16.16 0.04
CA LYS A 287 0.99 15.44 -1.24
C LYS A 287 -0.30 15.21 -2.03
N ALA A 288 -1.45 15.67 -1.54
CA ALA A 288 -2.70 15.48 -2.26
C ALA A 288 -2.73 16.27 -3.58
N PRO A 289 -3.23 15.67 -4.67
CA PRO A 289 -3.36 16.35 -5.95
C PRO A 289 -4.55 17.31 -6.01
N LEU A 290 -5.42 17.30 -5.01
CA LEU A 290 -6.51 18.24 -4.83
C LEU A 290 -6.84 18.41 -3.34
N ASP A 291 -7.47 19.54 -3.01
CA ASP A 291 -8.09 19.72 -1.70
C ASP A 291 -9.39 18.88 -1.61
N PRO A 292 -9.53 17.97 -0.62
CA PRO A 292 -10.74 17.20 -0.38
C PRO A 292 -12.02 18.06 -0.29
N SER A 293 -11.92 19.31 0.17
CA SER A 293 -13.06 20.24 0.32
C SER A 293 -13.69 20.64 -1.02
N THR A 294 -12.94 20.51 -2.12
CA THR A 294 -13.40 20.86 -3.47
C THR A 294 -14.27 19.77 -4.10
N LEU A 295 -14.28 18.56 -3.52
CA LEU A 295 -15.08 17.44 -3.97
C LEU A 295 -16.57 17.74 -3.76
N VAL A 296 -17.38 17.39 -4.75
CA VAL A 296 -18.82 17.31 -4.57
C VAL A 296 -19.11 16.10 -3.67
N LYS A 297 -19.96 16.29 -2.65
CA LYS A 297 -20.38 15.20 -1.78
C LYS A 297 -21.25 14.23 -2.57
N ALA A 298 -21.07 12.92 -2.34
CA ALA A 298 -21.85 11.89 -3.03
C ALA A 298 -23.36 12.07 -2.83
N GLU A 299 -23.79 12.56 -1.67
CA GLU A 299 -25.20 12.85 -1.34
C GLU A 299 -25.77 14.00 -2.19
N ASP A 300 -24.92 14.95 -2.60
CA ASP A 300 -25.33 16.12 -3.39
C ASP A 300 -25.25 15.85 -4.91
N MET A 301 -24.88 14.64 -5.32
CA MET A 301 -24.62 14.30 -6.72
C MET A 301 -25.86 14.52 -7.62
N ASP A 302 -27.05 14.22 -7.11
CA ASP A 302 -28.32 14.35 -7.84
C ASP A 302 -28.71 15.83 -8.09
N ALA A 303 -28.05 16.79 -7.43
CA ALA A 303 -28.26 18.22 -7.67
C ALA A 303 -27.49 18.77 -8.90
N TYR A 304 -26.64 17.95 -9.52
CA TYR A 304 -25.82 18.33 -10.67
C TYR A 304 -26.31 17.66 -11.95
N ASP A 305 -26.16 18.33 -13.09
CA ASP A 305 -26.30 17.67 -14.40
C ASP A 305 -25.24 16.56 -14.50
N PRO A 306 -25.63 15.28 -14.74
CA PRO A 306 -24.70 14.15 -14.81
C PRO A 306 -23.51 14.37 -15.73
N LYS A 307 -23.68 15.11 -16.84
CA LYS A 307 -22.61 15.38 -17.80
C LYS A 307 -21.52 16.32 -17.25
N ASN A 308 -21.81 17.04 -16.18
CA ASN A 308 -20.86 17.93 -15.50
C ASN A 308 -20.08 17.20 -14.38
N LEU A 309 -20.33 15.91 -14.17
CA LEU A 309 -19.69 15.12 -13.13
C LEU A 309 -18.68 14.14 -13.72
N LEU A 310 -17.59 13.93 -12.97
CA LEU A 310 -16.71 12.79 -13.11
C LEU A 310 -16.68 12.07 -11.76
N VAL A 311 -17.29 10.89 -11.74
CA VAL A 311 -17.42 10.07 -10.53
C VAL A 311 -16.24 9.13 -10.42
N VAL A 312 -15.56 9.14 -9.28
CA VAL A 312 -14.49 8.20 -8.94
C VAL A 312 -15.02 7.25 -7.88
N THR A 313 -14.92 5.94 -8.14
CA THR A 313 -15.45 4.93 -7.24
C THR A 313 -14.47 3.77 -7.04
N THR A 314 -14.69 2.97 -6.00
CA THR A 314 -14.03 1.68 -5.79
C THR A 314 -14.85 0.55 -6.41
N GLY A 315 -14.33 -0.67 -6.39
CA GLY A 315 -15.02 -1.83 -6.97
C GLY A 315 -14.47 -2.27 -8.31
N SER A 316 -13.20 -1.99 -8.58
CA SER A 316 -12.56 -2.39 -9.83
C SER A 316 -12.38 -3.90 -9.96
N GLN A 317 -12.49 -4.64 -8.85
CA GLN A 317 -12.39 -6.10 -8.81
C GLN A 317 -13.73 -6.77 -8.48
N ALA A 318 -14.83 -6.05 -8.68
CA ALA A 318 -16.19 -6.52 -8.36
C ALA A 318 -16.36 -6.97 -6.90
N GLU A 319 -15.67 -6.30 -5.97
CA GLU A 319 -15.78 -6.61 -4.54
C GLU A 319 -17.25 -6.48 -4.10
N PRO A 320 -17.83 -7.47 -3.40
CA PRO A 320 -19.28 -7.55 -3.20
C PRO A 320 -19.92 -6.29 -2.62
N ARG A 321 -19.21 -5.61 -1.72
CA ARG A 321 -19.66 -4.39 -1.03
C ARG A 321 -19.20 -3.09 -1.67
N ALA A 322 -18.43 -3.14 -2.75
CA ALA A 322 -17.97 -1.93 -3.42
C ALA A 322 -19.12 -1.21 -4.13
N ALA A 323 -19.03 0.12 -4.18
CA ALA A 323 -20.13 0.96 -4.65
C ALA A 323 -20.49 0.71 -6.12
N LEU A 324 -19.51 0.46 -6.99
CA LEU A 324 -19.77 0.13 -8.39
C LEU A 324 -20.46 -1.23 -8.55
N ASN A 325 -20.02 -2.23 -7.79
CA ASN A 325 -20.65 -3.56 -7.83
C ASN A 325 -22.10 -3.49 -7.38
N LEU A 326 -22.37 -2.85 -6.24
CA LEU A 326 -23.72 -2.58 -5.75
C LEU A 326 -24.57 -1.81 -6.77
N ALA A 327 -23.98 -0.84 -7.48
CA ALA A 327 -24.68 -0.03 -8.47
C ALA A 327 -25.10 -0.84 -9.72
N SER A 328 -24.33 -1.88 -10.08
CA SER A 328 -24.59 -2.71 -11.27
C SER A 328 -25.94 -3.45 -11.22
N TYR A 329 -26.40 -3.84 -10.03
CA TYR A 329 -27.68 -4.50 -9.80
C TYR A 329 -28.68 -3.63 -9.01
N GLY A 330 -28.44 -2.32 -8.95
CA GLY A 330 -29.37 -1.35 -8.34
C GLY A 330 -29.39 -1.30 -6.80
N GLY A 331 -28.44 -1.95 -6.13
CA GLY A 331 -28.32 -1.99 -4.67
C GLY A 331 -27.57 -0.81 -4.04
N SER A 332 -26.90 0.05 -4.82
CA SER A 332 -26.15 1.18 -4.28
C SER A 332 -27.06 2.38 -4.02
N HIS A 333 -27.06 2.88 -2.78
CA HIS A 333 -27.75 4.13 -2.43
C HIS A 333 -27.00 5.38 -2.90
N ALA A 334 -25.68 5.28 -3.08
CA ALA A 334 -24.82 6.44 -3.40
C ALA A 334 -24.55 6.59 -4.91
N LEU A 335 -24.75 5.56 -5.71
CA LEU A 335 -24.50 5.59 -7.15
C LEU A 335 -25.56 4.80 -7.91
N LYS A 336 -26.35 5.49 -8.73
CA LYS A 336 -27.30 4.90 -9.66
C LYS A 336 -26.76 5.01 -11.08
N LEU A 337 -26.68 3.89 -11.80
CA LEU A 337 -26.20 3.87 -13.18
C LEU A 337 -27.32 4.24 -14.16
N SER A 338 -26.94 4.86 -15.26
CA SER A 338 -27.78 5.22 -16.40
C SER A 338 -27.19 4.61 -17.68
N LYS A 339 -28.04 4.40 -18.70
CA LYS A 339 -27.61 3.92 -20.02
C LYS A 339 -26.63 4.87 -20.71
N GLU A 340 -26.68 6.14 -20.35
CA GLU A 340 -25.82 7.19 -20.89
C GLU A 340 -24.46 7.31 -20.18
N ASP A 341 -24.21 6.53 -19.13
CA ASP A 341 -22.92 6.57 -18.44
C ASP A 341 -21.79 5.97 -19.28
N VAL A 342 -20.60 6.52 -19.11
CA VAL A 342 -19.35 5.92 -19.58
C VAL A 342 -18.59 5.38 -18.38
N LEU A 343 -18.40 4.06 -18.32
CA LEU A 343 -17.63 3.41 -17.27
C LEU A 343 -16.20 3.17 -17.74
N LEU A 344 -15.24 3.70 -16.99
CA LEU A 344 -13.80 3.51 -17.20
C LEU A 344 -13.24 2.61 -16.09
N TYR A 345 -12.84 1.40 -16.44
CA TYR A 345 -12.14 0.50 -15.53
C TYR A 345 -10.65 0.82 -15.54
N SER A 346 -10.21 1.70 -14.63
CA SER A 346 -8.83 2.15 -14.50
C SER A 346 -8.04 1.28 -13.52
N ALA A 347 -8.14 -0.04 -13.69
CA ALA A 347 -7.42 -1.03 -12.90
C ALA A 347 -7.07 -2.23 -13.77
N LYS A 348 -6.07 -3.01 -13.32
CA LYS A 348 -5.75 -4.32 -13.88
C LYS A 348 -6.38 -5.38 -12.99
N VAL A 349 -6.96 -6.41 -13.58
CA VAL A 349 -7.38 -7.60 -12.84
C VAL A 349 -6.12 -8.24 -12.24
N LEU A 350 -6.07 -8.34 -10.91
CA LEU A 350 -5.16 -9.26 -10.24
C LEU A 350 -5.82 -10.64 -10.35
N LEU A 351 -5.22 -11.54 -11.13
CA LEU A 351 -5.55 -12.95 -11.06
C LEU A 351 -4.87 -13.45 -9.78
N MET A 352 -5.65 -13.73 -8.75
CA MET A 352 -5.21 -14.48 -7.57
C MET A 352 -5.19 -15.97 -7.92
#